data_AF-A0A7C1EJ56-F1
#
_entry.id   AF-A0A7C1EJ56-F1
#
_cell.length_a   1.000
_cell.length_b   1.000
_cell.length_c   1.000
_cell.angle_alpha   90.00
_cell.angle_beta   90.00
_cell.angle_gamma   90.00
#
_symmetry.space_group_name_H-M   'P 1'
#
loop_
_entity.id
_entity.type
_entity.pdbx_description
1 polymer ?
#
loop_
_entity_poly.entity_id
_entity_poly.type
_entity_poly.pdbx_seq_one_letter_code
_entity_poly.pdbx_strand_id
1 'polypeptide(L)'
;MHKGDVMKKTVLFLMVVFAVALAGCSSKEVASVNGKKITEADFENEIASLPSQYQMMASDPSMRRMILDNMVISELLMQRAEKEGLLKDPQVASAIKSKEMEIKSEAKQGMESLKRQLESSGRIAKREIVIKEMFEGRDFLDVAVADESIKDSYNRYSENTKRQNPNAAIEPFEKVKDEIRLSLARQKWVESLREEAKIDINEEVFLKKNPMEMMQQGGGIQIEAPGAGENRE
;
A
#
# COMPACT_ATOMS: atom_id res chain seq x y z
N MET A 1 -71.91 -14.89 14.91
CA MET A 1 -71.20 -15.18 13.64
C MET A 1 -69.74 -14.79 13.78
N HIS A 2 -68.86 -15.69 13.36
CA HIS A 2 -67.43 -15.80 13.65
C HIS A 2 -66.59 -14.57 13.23
N LYS A 3 -65.98 -13.88 14.20
CA LYS A 3 -64.84 -12.95 13.97
C LYS A 3 -63.47 -13.61 14.20
N GLY A 4 -63.42 -14.92 14.49
CA GLY A 4 -62.19 -15.66 14.82
C GLY A 4 -61.49 -16.36 13.66
N ASP A 5 -62.12 -16.49 12.49
CA ASP A 5 -61.60 -17.32 11.38
C ASP A 5 -60.77 -16.56 10.34
N VAL A 6 -60.94 -15.25 10.23
CA VAL A 6 -60.24 -14.44 9.22
C VAL A 6 -58.77 -14.20 9.63
N MET A 7 -58.49 -14.13 10.93
CA MET A 7 -57.16 -13.79 11.46
C MET A 7 -56.22 -15.01 11.54
N LYS A 8 -56.74 -16.25 11.49
CA LYS A 8 -55.92 -17.47 11.40
C LYS A 8 -55.49 -17.79 9.95
N LYS A 9 -56.31 -17.44 8.96
CA LYS A 9 -55.98 -17.69 7.54
C LYS A 9 -55.03 -16.64 6.95
N THR A 10 -55.02 -15.41 7.48
CA THR A 10 -54.07 -14.36 7.05
C THR A 10 -52.68 -14.53 7.66
N VAL A 11 -52.56 -15.03 8.89
CA VAL A 11 -51.26 -15.32 9.51
C VAL A 11 -50.59 -16.55 8.85
N LEU A 12 -51.37 -17.55 8.43
CA LEU A 12 -50.81 -18.72 7.74
C LEU A 12 -50.34 -18.42 6.31
N PHE A 13 -50.93 -17.43 5.63
CA PHE A 13 -50.51 -17.04 4.27
C PHE A 13 -49.29 -16.10 4.27
N LEU A 14 -49.10 -15.31 5.32
CA LEU A 14 -47.92 -14.44 5.48
C LEU A 14 -46.67 -15.19 5.97
N MET A 15 -46.83 -16.38 6.56
CA MET A 15 -45.71 -17.26 6.93
C MET A 15 -45.18 -18.11 5.76
N VAL A 16 -45.99 -18.35 4.71
CA VAL A 16 -45.57 -19.16 3.55
C VAL A 16 -44.89 -18.32 2.46
N VAL A 17 -45.16 -17.02 2.38
CA VAL A 17 -44.49 -16.12 1.41
C VAL A 17 -43.11 -15.66 1.90
N PHE A 18 -42.85 -15.66 3.21
CA PHE A 18 -41.51 -15.34 3.75
C PHE A 18 -40.53 -16.53 3.68
N ALA A 19 -41.00 -17.74 3.36
CA ALA A 19 -40.17 -18.94 3.27
C ALA A 19 -39.57 -19.19 1.86
N VAL A 20 -39.87 -18.36 0.85
CA VAL A 20 -39.41 -18.57 -0.54
C VAL A 20 -38.48 -17.45 -1.04
N ALA A 21 -38.17 -16.44 -0.23
CA ALA A 21 -37.29 -15.33 -0.63
C ALA A 21 -35.81 -15.49 -0.23
N LEU A 22 -35.39 -16.65 0.30
CA LEU A 22 -33.97 -16.96 0.57
C LEU A 22 -33.34 -17.92 -0.45
N ALA A 23 -34.10 -18.40 -1.43
CA ALA A 23 -33.57 -19.15 -2.57
C ALA A 23 -33.16 -18.17 -3.68
N GLY A 24 -32.10 -17.39 -3.46
CA GLY A 24 -31.83 -16.23 -4.33
C GLY A 24 -30.39 -15.73 -4.39
N CYS A 25 -29.41 -16.54 -4.01
CA CYS A 25 -28.05 -16.44 -4.55
C CYS A 25 -27.53 -17.87 -4.61
N SER A 26 -27.85 -18.60 -5.68
CA SER A 26 -27.07 -19.80 -6.01
C SER A 26 -25.68 -19.31 -6.42
N SER A 27 -24.81 -19.07 -5.43
CA SER A 27 -23.39 -18.81 -5.66
C SER A 27 -22.89 -19.96 -6.53
N LYS A 28 -22.46 -19.62 -7.75
CA LYS A 28 -22.11 -20.60 -8.77
C LYS A 28 -21.05 -21.54 -8.21
N GLU A 29 -21.32 -22.83 -8.31
CA GLU A 29 -20.39 -23.85 -7.82
C GLU A 29 -19.23 -23.98 -8.80
N VAL A 30 -18.00 -23.94 -8.29
CA VAL A 30 -16.78 -24.10 -9.09
C VAL A 30 -16.12 -25.47 -8.86
N ALA A 31 -16.35 -26.09 -7.70
CA ALA A 31 -15.97 -27.46 -7.39
C ALA A 31 -16.81 -28.01 -6.23
N SER A 32 -16.73 -29.33 -6.00
CA SER A 32 -17.27 -29.98 -4.81
C SER A 32 -16.36 -31.09 -4.33
N VAL A 33 -16.20 -31.19 -3.01
CA VAL A 33 -15.32 -32.14 -2.33
C VAL A 33 -16.15 -32.92 -1.32
N ASN A 34 -16.44 -34.19 -1.63
CA ASN A 34 -17.29 -35.07 -0.81
C ASN A 34 -18.67 -34.45 -0.45
N GLY A 35 -19.24 -33.66 -1.37
CA GLY A 35 -20.55 -33.02 -1.18
C GLY A 35 -20.48 -31.62 -0.56
N LYS A 36 -19.33 -31.17 -0.06
CA LYS A 36 -19.11 -29.76 0.30
C LYS A 36 -18.74 -28.96 -0.93
N LYS A 37 -19.52 -27.93 -1.23
CA LYS A 37 -19.33 -27.08 -2.40
C LYS A 37 -18.26 -26.02 -2.13
N ILE A 38 -17.43 -25.78 -3.14
CA ILE A 38 -16.57 -24.59 -3.25
C ILE A 38 -17.27 -23.67 -4.25
N THR A 39 -17.68 -22.50 -3.79
CA THR A 39 -18.42 -21.53 -4.60
C THR A 39 -17.48 -20.55 -5.29
N GLU A 40 -17.98 -19.87 -6.32
CA GLU A 40 -17.27 -18.77 -6.98
C GLU A 40 -16.87 -17.68 -5.98
N ALA A 41 -17.73 -17.38 -4.99
CA ALA A 41 -17.39 -16.42 -3.94
C ALA A 41 -16.23 -16.90 -3.07
N ASP A 42 -16.20 -18.19 -2.70
CA ASP A 42 -15.07 -18.76 -1.93
C ASP A 42 -13.78 -18.67 -2.74
N PHE A 43 -13.84 -18.97 -4.03
CA PHE A 43 -12.70 -18.93 -4.93
C PHE A 43 -12.13 -17.50 -5.09
N GLU A 44 -13.00 -16.51 -5.30
CA GLU A 44 -12.56 -15.11 -5.41
C GLU A 44 -12.04 -14.56 -4.07
N ASN A 45 -12.60 -15.00 -2.93
CA ASN A 45 -12.07 -14.66 -1.61
C ASN A 45 -10.68 -15.26 -1.39
N GLU A 46 -10.45 -16.51 -1.81
CA GLU A 46 -9.12 -17.13 -1.74
C GLU A 46 -8.12 -16.31 -2.56
N ILE A 47 -8.47 -15.94 -3.80
CA ILE A 47 -7.63 -15.07 -4.64
C ILE A 47 -7.34 -13.75 -3.92
N ALA A 48 -8.36 -13.08 -3.37
CA ALA A 48 -8.20 -11.79 -2.69
C ALA A 48 -7.32 -11.88 -1.43
N SER A 49 -7.21 -13.05 -0.80
CA SER A 49 -6.36 -13.29 0.35
C SER A 49 -4.88 -13.50 0.00
N LEU A 50 -4.57 -13.79 -1.27
CA LEU A 50 -3.20 -13.99 -1.72
C LEU A 50 -2.41 -12.67 -1.71
N PRO A 51 -1.07 -12.73 -1.60
CA PRO A 51 -0.22 -11.55 -1.83
C PRO A 51 -0.48 -10.90 -3.21
N SER A 52 -0.32 -9.57 -3.30
CA SER A 52 -0.71 -8.78 -4.48
C SER A 52 -0.09 -9.25 -5.79
N GLN A 53 1.15 -9.74 -5.76
CA GLN A 53 1.82 -10.32 -6.92
C GLN A 53 1.09 -11.53 -7.50
N TYR A 54 0.47 -12.36 -6.65
CA TYR A 54 -0.28 -13.55 -7.08
C TYR A 54 -1.71 -13.20 -7.50
N GLN A 55 -2.32 -12.17 -6.89
CA GLN A 55 -3.63 -11.64 -7.32
C GLN A 55 -3.58 -11.19 -8.79
N MET A 56 -2.53 -10.45 -9.17
CA MET A 56 -2.34 -9.97 -10.54
C MET A 56 -2.21 -11.12 -11.55
N MET A 57 -1.64 -12.26 -11.13
CA MET A 57 -1.50 -13.45 -11.96
C MET A 57 -2.77 -14.30 -12.02
N ALA A 58 -3.76 -14.05 -11.15
CA ALA A 58 -5.02 -14.81 -11.11
C ALA A 58 -5.96 -14.51 -12.29
N SER A 59 -5.54 -13.67 -13.26
CA SER A 59 -6.18 -13.58 -14.57
C SER A 59 -5.76 -14.72 -15.52
N ASP A 60 -4.61 -15.36 -15.27
CA ASP A 60 -4.14 -16.49 -16.06
C ASP A 60 -4.95 -17.77 -15.74
N PRO A 61 -5.52 -18.46 -16.74
CA PRO A 61 -6.33 -19.66 -16.50
C PRO A 61 -5.59 -20.79 -15.78
N SER A 62 -4.28 -20.95 -16.00
CA SER A 62 -3.50 -22.01 -15.35
C SER A 62 -3.25 -21.69 -13.87
N MET A 63 -3.01 -20.42 -13.54
CA MET A 63 -2.93 -19.95 -12.16
C MET A 63 -4.25 -20.15 -11.43
N ARG A 64 -5.38 -19.75 -12.04
CA ARG A 64 -6.72 -19.98 -11.46
C ARG A 64 -6.96 -21.46 -11.20
N ARG A 65 -6.58 -22.33 -12.14
CA ARG A 65 -6.72 -23.78 -11.97
C ARG A 65 -5.88 -24.29 -10.78
N MET A 66 -4.64 -23.83 -10.66
CA MET A 66 -3.77 -24.21 -9.54
C MET A 66 -4.33 -23.75 -8.19
N ILE A 67 -4.88 -22.54 -8.10
CA ILE A 67 -5.52 -22.04 -6.88
C ILE A 67 -6.71 -22.93 -6.50
N LEU A 68 -7.57 -23.27 -7.47
CA LEU A 68 -8.73 -24.13 -7.22
C LEU A 68 -8.31 -25.54 -6.78
N ASP A 69 -7.27 -26.10 -7.41
CA ASP A 69 -6.73 -27.41 -7.03
C ASP A 69 -6.16 -27.39 -5.60
N ASN A 70 -5.49 -26.31 -5.20
CA ASN A 70 -5.03 -26.13 -3.81
C ASN A 70 -6.19 -26.02 -2.82
N MET A 71 -7.27 -25.31 -3.17
CA MET A 71 -8.47 -25.25 -2.32
C MET A 71 -9.11 -26.62 -2.15
N VAL A 72 -9.19 -27.43 -3.22
CA VAL A 72 -9.70 -28.80 -3.16
C VAL A 72 -8.81 -29.67 -2.27
N ILE A 73 -7.49 -29.58 -2.39
CA ILE A 73 -6.53 -30.32 -1.54
C ILE A 73 -6.69 -29.91 -0.07
N SER A 74 -6.76 -28.61 0.21
CA SER A 74 -6.96 -28.07 1.55
C SER A 74 -8.25 -28.60 2.17
N GLU A 75 -9.35 -28.59 1.42
CA GLU A 75 -10.63 -29.12 1.88
C GLU A 75 -10.56 -30.64 2.17
N LEU A 76 -9.91 -31.42 1.31
CA LEU A 76 -9.71 -32.86 1.55
C LEU A 76 -8.95 -33.12 2.87
N LEU A 77 -7.89 -32.35 3.12
CA LEU A 77 -7.09 -32.44 4.34
C LEU A 77 -7.90 -32.04 5.57
N MET A 78 -8.70 -30.97 5.49
CA MET A 78 -9.57 -30.53 6.57
C MET A 78 -10.63 -31.57 6.93
N GLN A 79 -11.29 -32.16 5.93
CA GLN A 79 -12.25 -33.25 6.17
C GLN A 79 -11.59 -34.49 6.78
N ARG A 80 -10.34 -34.79 6.41
CA ARG A 80 -9.59 -35.89 7.03
C ARG A 80 -9.27 -35.57 8.49
N ALA A 81 -8.77 -34.37 8.77
CA ALA A 81 -8.46 -33.91 10.13
C ALA A 81 -9.69 -33.93 11.05
N GLU A 82 -10.87 -33.55 10.54
CA GLU A 82 -12.13 -33.67 11.26
C GLU A 82 -12.48 -35.13 11.59
N LYS A 83 -12.39 -36.03 10.60
CA LYS A 83 -12.66 -37.46 10.77
C LYS A 83 -11.71 -38.12 11.77
N GLU A 84 -10.44 -37.71 11.78
CA GLU A 84 -9.43 -38.19 12.74
C GLU A 84 -9.56 -37.54 14.13
N GLY A 85 -10.44 -36.54 14.28
CA GLY A 85 -10.62 -35.83 15.54
C GLY A 85 -9.44 -34.92 15.90
N LEU A 86 -8.58 -34.58 14.94
CA LEU A 86 -7.37 -33.78 15.14
C LEU A 86 -7.70 -32.40 15.74
N LEU A 87 -8.84 -31.81 15.36
CA LEU A 87 -9.30 -30.53 15.90
C LEU A 87 -9.68 -30.58 17.39
N LYS A 88 -9.85 -31.78 17.97
CA LYS A 88 -10.15 -31.97 19.40
C LYS A 88 -8.88 -32.15 20.23
N ASP A 89 -7.73 -32.34 19.60
CA ASP A 89 -6.45 -32.43 20.29
C ASP A 89 -6.15 -31.08 21.00
N PRO A 90 -5.86 -31.07 22.31
CA PRO A 90 -5.64 -29.83 23.04
C PRO A 90 -4.45 -29.00 22.54
N GLN A 91 -3.40 -29.65 22.02
CA GLN A 91 -2.23 -28.94 21.46
C GLN A 91 -2.61 -28.27 20.14
N VAL A 92 -3.34 -28.97 19.27
CA VAL A 92 -3.85 -28.41 18.00
C VAL A 92 -4.80 -27.25 18.26
N ALA A 93 -5.76 -27.41 19.17
CA ALA A 93 -6.70 -26.34 19.53
C ALA A 93 -5.98 -25.10 20.10
N SER A 94 -4.94 -25.30 20.92
CA SER A 94 -4.09 -24.22 21.43
C SER A 94 -3.31 -23.53 20.31
N ALA A 95 -2.74 -24.29 19.38
CA ALA A 95 -2.01 -23.76 18.23
C ALA A 95 -2.90 -22.93 17.31
N ILE A 96 -4.13 -23.39 17.03
CA ILE A 96 -5.14 -22.62 16.27
C ILE A 96 -5.42 -21.28 16.97
N LYS A 97 -5.67 -21.29 18.28
CA LYS A 97 -5.95 -20.07 19.04
C LYS A 97 -4.78 -19.09 19.04
N SER A 98 -3.55 -19.60 19.17
CA SER A 98 -2.33 -18.78 19.09
C SER A 98 -2.20 -18.14 17.72
N LYS A 99 -2.40 -18.92 16.65
CA LYS A 99 -2.31 -18.41 15.28
C LYS A 99 -3.41 -17.40 14.97
N GLU A 100 -4.63 -17.62 15.47
CA GLU A 100 -5.72 -16.64 15.37
C GLU A 100 -5.38 -15.31 16.06
N MET A 101 -4.76 -15.37 17.24
CA MET A 101 -4.33 -14.17 17.96
C MET A 101 -3.24 -13.40 17.22
N GLU A 102 -2.27 -14.12 16.65
CA GLU A 102 -1.20 -13.57 15.81
C GLU A 102 -1.80 -12.83 14.60
N ILE A 103 -2.63 -13.51 13.80
CA ILE A 103 -3.29 -12.93 12.63
C ILE A 103 -4.10 -11.67 13.00
N LYS A 104 -4.87 -11.71 14.10
CA LYS A 104 -5.64 -10.55 14.57
C LYS A 104 -4.75 -9.39 14.99
N SER A 105 -3.64 -9.67 15.67
CA SER A 105 -2.69 -8.65 16.11
C SER A 105 -2.03 -7.96 14.90
N GLU A 106 -1.56 -8.75 13.93
CA GLU A 106 -0.98 -8.24 12.69
C GLU A 106 -1.97 -7.39 11.90
N ALA A 107 -3.19 -7.90 11.71
CA ALA A 107 -4.25 -7.16 11.03
C ALA A 107 -4.56 -5.82 11.73
N LYS A 108 -4.62 -5.81 13.07
CA LYS A 108 -4.84 -4.58 13.84
C LYS A 108 -3.71 -3.58 13.69
N GLN A 109 -2.45 -4.03 13.72
CA GLN A 109 -1.30 -3.16 13.51
C GLN A 109 -1.27 -2.58 12.10
N GLY A 110 -1.57 -3.39 11.08
CA GLY A 110 -1.72 -2.94 9.70
C GLY A 110 -2.81 -1.87 9.56
N MET A 111 -3.98 -2.11 10.13
CA MET A 111 -5.10 -1.15 10.13
C MET A 111 -4.72 0.17 10.83
N GLU A 112 -4.03 0.13 11.97
CA GLU A 112 -3.58 1.34 12.66
C GLU A 112 -2.53 2.12 11.85
N SER A 113 -1.62 1.44 11.16
CA SER A 113 -0.66 2.07 10.25
C SER A 113 -1.38 2.77 9.09
N LEU A 114 -2.30 2.06 8.41
CA LEU A 114 -3.12 2.62 7.33
C LEU A 114 -3.97 3.80 7.81
N LYS A 115 -4.52 3.72 9.03
CA LYS A 115 -5.28 4.82 9.63
C LYS A 115 -4.42 6.06 9.82
N ARG A 116 -3.19 5.93 10.35
CA ARG A 116 -2.26 7.07 10.48
C ARG A 116 -1.88 7.66 9.11
N GLN A 117 -1.68 6.82 8.10
CA GLN A 117 -1.44 7.28 6.73
C GLN A 117 -2.64 8.07 6.19
N LEU A 118 -3.86 7.55 6.39
CA LEU A 118 -5.08 8.23 5.97
C LEU A 118 -5.27 9.57 6.69
N GLU A 119 -5.08 9.63 8.01
CA GLU A 119 -5.15 10.86 8.81
C GLU A 119 -4.11 11.90 8.37
N SER A 120 -2.92 11.45 7.96
CA SER A 120 -1.85 12.34 7.49
C SER A 120 -1.94 12.69 6.00
N SER A 121 -2.75 11.98 5.21
CA SER A 121 -2.83 12.11 3.76
C SER A 121 -3.12 13.55 3.30
N GLY A 122 -4.08 14.23 3.93
CA GLY A 122 -4.41 15.62 3.61
C GLY A 122 -3.26 16.59 3.89
N ARG A 123 -2.51 16.37 4.99
CA ARG A 123 -1.32 17.16 5.32
C ARG A 123 -0.18 16.91 4.34
N ILE A 124 0.03 15.65 3.96
CA ILE A 124 1.05 15.24 2.98
C ILE A 124 0.75 15.88 1.62
N ALA A 125 -0.46 15.66 1.09
CA ALA A 125 -0.90 16.21 -0.19
C ALA A 125 -0.83 17.74 -0.20
N LYS A 126 -1.31 18.41 0.86
CA LYS A 126 -1.20 19.87 0.97
C LYS A 126 0.25 20.33 0.92
N ARG A 127 1.15 19.69 1.67
CA ARG A 127 2.57 20.07 1.71
C ARG A 127 3.21 19.90 0.33
N GLU A 128 2.98 18.77 -0.32
CA GLU A 128 3.54 18.47 -1.65
C GLU A 128 3.06 19.48 -2.69
N ILE A 129 1.75 19.71 -2.78
CA ILE A 129 1.18 20.64 -3.77
C ILE A 129 1.63 22.06 -3.47
N VAL A 130 1.53 22.54 -2.22
CA VAL A 130 1.94 23.92 -1.91
C VAL A 130 3.41 24.14 -2.20
N ILE A 131 4.30 23.22 -1.82
CA ILE A 131 5.74 23.36 -2.11
C ILE A 131 5.99 23.33 -3.62
N LYS A 132 5.31 22.44 -4.36
CA LYS A 132 5.40 22.40 -5.82
C LYS A 132 4.98 23.74 -6.43
N GLU A 133 3.82 24.27 -6.07
CA GLU A 133 3.31 25.55 -6.56
C GLU A 133 4.27 26.71 -6.22
N MET A 134 4.86 26.71 -5.01
CA MET A 134 5.88 27.69 -4.63
C MET A 134 7.13 27.62 -5.53
N PHE A 135 7.55 26.42 -5.93
CA PHE A 135 8.70 26.23 -6.84
C PHE A 135 8.38 26.45 -8.32
N GLU A 136 7.12 26.28 -8.73
CA GLU A 136 6.63 26.63 -10.08
C GLU A 136 6.31 28.13 -10.23
N GLY A 137 6.11 28.80 -9.09
CA GLY A 137 6.01 30.25 -9.00
C GLY A 137 7.23 30.97 -9.58
N ARG A 138 7.18 32.30 -9.62
CA ARG A 138 8.21 33.13 -10.26
C ARG A 138 9.00 34.00 -9.28
N ASP A 139 8.78 33.84 -7.99
CA ASP A 139 9.38 34.67 -6.93
C ASP A 139 10.92 34.59 -6.90
N PHE A 140 11.48 33.46 -7.35
CA PHE A 140 12.93 33.28 -7.43
C PHE A 140 13.56 33.92 -8.69
N LEU A 141 12.77 34.39 -9.67
CA LEU A 141 13.32 34.92 -10.93
C LEU A 141 14.13 36.21 -10.73
N ASP A 142 13.78 36.98 -9.70
CA ASP A 142 14.45 38.24 -9.34
C ASP A 142 15.71 38.03 -8.50
N VAL A 143 16.00 36.79 -8.09
CA VAL A 143 17.19 36.47 -7.29
C VAL A 143 18.44 36.51 -8.16
N ALA A 144 19.39 37.36 -7.78
CA ALA A 144 20.65 37.53 -8.49
C ALA A 144 21.56 36.28 -8.37
N VAL A 145 21.97 35.74 -9.51
CA VAL A 145 22.92 34.63 -9.63
C VAL A 145 24.14 35.10 -10.39
N ALA A 146 25.33 34.91 -9.82
CA ALA A 146 26.58 35.29 -10.47
C ALA A 146 26.96 34.28 -11.56
N ASP A 147 27.46 34.77 -12.70
CA ASP A 147 27.88 33.95 -13.84
C ASP A 147 28.93 32.90 -13.46
N GLU A 148 29.83 33.25 -12.54
CA GLU A 148 30.83 32.33 -11.98
C GLU A 148 30.17 31.12 -11.31
N SER A 149 29.13 31.35 -10.49
CA SER A 149 28.39 30.27 -9.83
C SER A 149 27.67 29.35 -10.82
N ILE A 150 27.18 29.90 -11.94
CA ILE A 150 26.54 29.12 -13.02
C ILE A 150 27.59 28.20 -13.68
N LYS A 151 28.77 28.75 -14.01
CA LYS A 151 29.88 27.98 -14.59
C LYS A 151 30.39 26.90 -13.63
N ASP A 152 30.54 27.22 -12.35
CA ASP A 152 30.99 26.26 -11.34
C ASP A 152 30.01 25.10 -11.16
N SER A 153 28.71 25.39 -11.11
CA SER A 153 27.69 24.35 -11.05
C SER A 153 27.70 23.45 -12.29
N TYR A 154 27.90 24.02 -13.48
CA TYR A 154 28.06 23.24 -14.70
C TYR A 154 29.29 22.32 -14.64
N ASN A 155 30.44 22.85 -14.19
CA ASN A 155 31.67 22.07 -14.08
C ASN A 155 31.49 20.91 -13.09
N ARG A 156 30.90 21.16 -11.92
CA ARG A 156 30.58 20.11 -10.93
C ARG A 156 29.64 19.05 -11.50
N TYR A 157 28.59 19.47 -12.22
CA TYR A 157 27.67 18.55 -12.89
C TYR A 157 28.40 17.67 -13.92
N SER A 158 29.22 18.28 -14.78
CA SER A 158 30.00 17.59 -15.82
C SER A 158 30.98 16.59 -15.20
N GLU A 159 31.75 17.01 -14.20
CA GLU A 159 32.71 16.16 -13.48
C GLU A 159 32.01 14.99 -12.78
N ASN A 160 30.90 15.24 -12.07
CA ASN A 160 30.16 14.19 -11.39
C ASN A 160 29.58 13.16 -12.37
N THR A 161 29.04 13.64 -13.50
CA THR A 161 28.51 12.76 -14.56
C THR A 161 29.63 11.90 -15.15
N LYS A 162 30.79 12.49 -15.47
CA LYS A 162 31.96 11.77 -15.98
C LYS A 162 32.59 10.81 -14.97
N ARG A 163 32.53 11.12 -13.68
CA ARG A 163 32.99 10.25 -12.61
C ARG A 163 32.14 8.99 -12.49
N GLN A 164 30.82 9.12 -12.64
CA GLN A 164 29.88 8.00 -12.61
C GLN A 164 29.95 7.18 -13.90
N ASN A 165 30.03 7.85 -15.05
CA ASN A 165 30.17 7.23 -16.36
C ASN A 165 31.14 8.05 -17.25
N PRO A 166 32.40 7.60 -17.40
CA PRO A 166 33.41 8.31 -18.20
C PRO A 166 32.99 8.58 -19.66
N ASN A 167 32.11 7.72 -20.21
CA ASN A 167 31.64 7.81 -21.58
C ASN A 167 30.31 8.57 -21.72
N ALA A 168 29.72 9.08 -20.64
CA ALA A 168 28.49 9.85 -20.69
C ALA A 168 28.65 11.11 -21.55
N ALA A 169 27.67 11.39 -22.41
CA ALA A 169 27.58 12.65 -23.12
C ALA A 169 27.20 13.76 -22.13
N ILE A 170 27.85 14.91 -22.23
CA ILE A 170 27.55 16.10 -21.41
C ILE A 170 26.89 17.12 -22.33
N GLU A 171 25.68 17.57 -21.97
CA GLU A 171 25.00 18.63 -22.70
C GLU A 171 25.84 19.93 -22.67
N PRO A 172 25.96 20.65 -23.80
CA PRO A 172 26.74 21.89 -23.84
C PRO A 172 26.21 22.94 -22.85
N PHE A 173 27.13 23.68 -22.22
CA PHE A 173 26.83 24.75 -21.27
C PHE A 173 25.71 25.69 -21.75
N GLU A 174 25.77 26.13 -23.00
CA GLU A 174 24.78 27.06 -23.55
C GLU A 174 23.34 26.55 -23.54
N LYS A 175 23.13 25.23 -23.58
CA LYS A 175 21.79 24.63 -23.52
C LYS A 175 21.24 24.54 -22.10
N VAL A 176 22.12 24.40 -21.11
CA VAL A 176 21.73 24.14 -19.72
C VAL A 176 21.95 25.35 -18.81
N LYS A 177 22.62 26.41 -19.26
CA LYS A 177 22.96 27.58 -18.45
C LYS A 177 21.74 28.23 -17.80
N ASP A 178 20.61 28.31 -18.50
CA ASP A 178 19.39 28.92 -17.99
C ASP A 178 18.74 28.03 -16.92
N GLU A 179 18.73 26.72 -17.13
CA GLU A 179 18.25 25.75 -16.14
C GLU A 179 19.12 25.79 -14.87
N ILE A 180 20.44 25.83 -15.02
CA ILE A 180 21.40 25.96 -13.92
C ILE A 180 21.17 27.28 -13.18
N ARG A 181 20.97 28.39 -13.90
CA ARG A 181 20.64 29.69 -13.31
C ARG A 181 19.35 29.62 -12.49
N LEU A 182 18.28 29.05 -13.03
CA LEU A 182 16.99 28.93 -12.35
C LEU A 182 17.10 28.03 -11.11
N SER A 183 17.88 26.95 -11.18
CA SER A 183 18.15 26.07 -10.04
C SER A 183 18.88 26.80 -8.91
N LEU A 184 19.94 27.53 -9.24
CA LEU A 184 20.70 28.34 -8.28
C LEU A 184 19.86 29.48 -7.69
N ALA A 185 19.02 30.13 -8.51
CA ALA A 185 18.11 31.17 -8.07
C ALA A 185 17.09 30.63 -7.05
N ARG A 186 16.50 29.45 -7.32
CA ARG A 186 15.62 28.76 -6.36
C ARG A 186 16.32 28.42 -5.06
N GLN A 187 17.55 27.90 -5.13
CA GLN A 187 18.31 27.56 -3.92
C GLN A 187 18.55 28.79 -3.06
N LYS A 188 19.07 29.87 -3.65
CA LYS A 188 19.31 31.14 -2.95
C LYS A 188 18.04 31.74 -2.39
N TRP A 189 16.93 31.63 -3.12
CA TRP A 189 15.63 32.07 -2.63
C TRP A 189 15.22 31.31 -1.35
N VAL A 190 15.35 29.98 -1.33
CA VAL A 190 15.09 29.18 -0.12
C VAL A 190 16.04 29.55 1.03
N GLU A 191 17.31 29.83 0.73
CA GLU A 191 18.28 30.33 1.72
C GLU A 191 17.82 31.68 2.30
N SER A 192 17.33 32.61 1.49
CA SER A 192 16.80 33.89 1.98
C SER A 192 15.58 33.71 2.90
N LEU A 193 14.66 32.79 2.56
CA LEU A 193 13.53 32.45 3.44
C LEU A 193 13.99 31.90 4.80
N ARG A 194 15.10 31.15 4.81
CA ARG A 194 15.70 30.62 6.04
C ARG A 194 16.33 31.74 6.88
N GLU A 195 16.99 32.70 6.25
CA GLU A 195 17.60 33.85 6.94
C GLU A 195 16.55 34.78 7.55
N GLU A 196 15.40 34.95 6.87
CA GLU A 196 14.25 35.70 7.38
C GLU A 196 13.53 34.98 8.54
N ALA A 197 13.71 33.66 8.66
CA ALA A 197 13.00 32.86 9.64
C ALA A 197 13.72 32.82 11.01
N LYS A 198 12.95 32.97 12.07
CA LYS A 198 13.40 32.65 13.43
C LYS A 198 13.29 31.14 13.66
N ILE A 199 14.41 30.43 13.50
CA ILE A 199 14.50 28.97 13.65
C ILE A 199 15.16 28.62 14.99
N ASP A 200 14.48 27.82 15.80
CA ASP A 200 15.02 27.24 17.04
C ASP A 200 14.92 25.71 16.96
N ILE A 201 16.03 25.02 17.20
CA ILE A 201 16.13 23.56 17.08
C ILE A 201 16.54 23.01 18.45
N ASN A 202 15.71 22.14 19.01
CA ASN A 202 16.04 21.42 20.24
C ASN A 202 16.98 20.24 19.94
N GLU A 203 18.27 20.52 19.94
CA GLU A 203 19.34 19.54 19.66
C GLU A 203 19.36 18.38 20.67
N GLU A 204 19.03 18.64 21.93
CA GLU A 204 19.00 17.61 22.97
C GLU A 204 17.94 16.54 22.66
N VAL A 205 16.76 16.94 22.21
CA VAL A 205 15.70 16.00 21.81
C VAL A 205 16.04 15.34 20.48
N PHE A 206 16.61 16.08 19.53
CA PHE A 206 16.97 15.57 18.21
C PHE A 206 18.02 14.44 18.29
N LEU A 207 19.08 14.64 19.09
CA LEU A 207 20.21 13.71 19.18
C LEU A 207 19.97 12.51 20.11
N LYS A 208 18.95 12.55 20.98
CA LYS A 208 18.67 11.47 21.95
C LYS A 208 18.05 10.20 21.35
N LYS A 209 17.50 10.23 20.13
CA LYS A 209 16.97 9.03 19.48
C LYS A 209 18.11 8.20 18.92
N ASN A 210 18.37 7.05 19.55
CA ASN A 210 19.45 6.13 19.17
C ASN A 210 19.18 5.58 17.75
N PRO A 211 20.14 5.51 16.82
CA PRO A 211 19.91 5.04 15.44
C PRO A 211 19.24 3.66 15.34
N MET A 212 19.44 2.81 16.35
CA MET A 212 18.81 1.48 16.47
C MET A 212 17.28 1.54 16.68
N GLU A 213 16.74 2.58 17.34
CA GLU A 213 15.28 2.74 17.51
C GLU A 213 14.60 3.18 16.21
N MET A 214 15.30 3.92 15.34
CA MET A 214 14.75 4.36 14.05
C MET A 214 14.58 3.20 13.05
N MET A 215 15.40 2.14 13.15
CA MET A 215 15.25 0.95 12.31
C MET A 215 14.07 0.06 12.70
N GLN A 216 13.59 0.13 13.95
CA GLN A 216 12.48 -0.72 14.42
C GLN A 216 11.09 -0.12 14.19
N GLN A 217 10.97 1.18 13.88
CA GLN A 217 9.69 1.86 13.65
C GLN A 217 9.41 2.23 12.19
N GLY A 218 10.24 1.77 11.24
CA GLY A 218 10.16 2.15 9.83
C GLY A 218 9.46 1.13 8.93
N GLY A 219 8.14 1.00 9.04
CA GLY A 219 7.32 0.58 7.90
C GLY A 219 7.01 1.80 7.03
N GLY A 220 7.70 1.94 5.88
CA GLY A 220 7.52 3.02 4.89
C GLY A 220 8.19 4.34 5.29
N ILE A 221 8.93 5.07 4.46
CA ILE A 221 9.05 5.16 3.00
C ILE A 221 10.55 5.28 2.69
N GLN A 222 11.08 4.42 1.82
CA GLN A 222 12.36 4.70 1.17
C GLN A 222 12.16 5.91 0.27
N ILE A 223 12.68 7.07 0.67
CA ILE A 223 12.91 8.16 -0.27
C ILE A 223 14.09 7.68 -1.11
N GLU A 224 13.81 6.93 -2.17
CA GLU A 224 14.75 6.79 -3.26
C GLU A 224 14.98 8.19 -3.82
N ALA A 225 16.22 8.68 -3.69
CA ALA A 225 16.67 9.81 -4.47
C ALA A 225 16.43 9.46 -5.95
N PRO A 226 15.85 10.35 -6.77
CA PRO A 226 15.69 10.08 -8.18
C PRO A 226 17.10 10.05 -8.80
N GLY A 227 17.62 8.86 -9.09
CA GLY A 227 18.90 8.71 -9.77
C GLY A 227 19.76 7.54 -9.32
N ALA A 228 19.24 6.31 -9.43
CA ALA A 228 20.08 5.14 -9.65
C ALA A 228 19.27 4.16 -10.51
N GLY A 229 19.22 4.45 -11.81
CA GLY A 229 18.66 3.55 -12.80
C GLY A 229 19.35 2.19 -12.70
N GLU A 230 18.55 1.20 -12.35
CA GLU A 230 18.80 -0.22 -12.51
C GLU A 230 19.18 -0.46 -13.98
N ASN A 231 20.43 -0.87 -14.20
CA ASN A 231 20.83 -1.50 -15.46
C ASN A 231 19.96 -2.74 -15.65
N ARG A 232 19.07 -2.70 -16.64
CA ARG A 232 18.56 -3.89 -17.31
C ARG A 232 19.12 -3.92 -18.73
N GLU A 233 19.62 -5.12 -19.04
CA GLU A 233 20.22 -5.63 -20.29
C GLU A 233 21.66 -5.22 -20.59
#